data_AF-A0A1T0A0L6-F1
#
_entry.id   AF-A0A1T0A0L6-F1
#
_cell.length_a   1.000
_cell.length_b   1.000
_cell.length_c   1.000
_cell.angle_alpha   90.00
_cell.angle_beta   90.00
_cell.angle_gamma   90.00
#
_symmetry.space_group_name_H-M   'P 1'
#
loop_
_entity.id
_entity.type
_entity.pdbx_description
1 polymer ?
#
loop_
_entity_poly.entity_id
_entity_poly.type
_entity_poly.pdbx_seq_one_letter_code
_entity_poly.pdbx_strand_id
1 'polypeptide(L)'
;MFTLWTVPPVSDYEILRRDGVYHTDPALVDEHRLFAYHWIADELAKRTPPPSNVTLPVWAWYHAHRANKPKPDLRKSGHLPKGERGVRIEFTLPKERVLLSNFDGWHAVLNDWCFALDDDEYEHYERLEQTLPPDEFQSIKE
;
A
#
# COMPACT_ATOMS: atom_id res chain seq x y z
N MET A 1 -7.04 15.83 10.67
CA MET A 1 -5.67 15.30 10.77
C MET A 1 -5.72 13.81 11.07
N PHE A 2 -4.80 13.04 10.51
CA PHE A 2 -4.46 11.67 10.90
C PHE A 2 -3.03 11.63 11.44
N THR A 3 -2.77 10.79 12.44
CA THR A 3 -1.41 10.40 12.84
C THR A 3 -1.07 9.11 12.13
N LEU A 4 0.07 9.11 11.44
CA LEU A 4 0.51 8.02 10.57
C LEU A 4 1.93 7.59 10.91
N TRP A 5 2.27 6.37 10.53
CA TRP A 5 3.61 5.82 10.68
C TRP A 5 4.11 5.15 9.41
N THR A 6 5.33 5.45 9.00
CA THR A 6 6.04 4.67 7.98
C THR A 6 7.27 4.01 8.58
N VAL A 7 7.66 2.84 8.04
CA VAL A 7 8.81 2.07 8.51
C VAL A 7 9.79 1.84 7.36
N PRO A 8 10.48 2.90 6.89
CA PRO A 8 11.41 2.78 5.78
C PRO A 8 12.78 2.25 6.26
N PRO A 9 13.62 1.79 5.32
CA PRO A 9 15.04 1.58 5.56
C PRO A 9 15.73 2.83 6.14
N VAL A 10 16.84 2.62 6.84
CA VAL A 10 17.67 3.74 7.36
C VAL A 10 18.16 4.64 6.22
N SER A 11 18.45 4.09 5.04
CA SER A 11 18.89 4.88 3.86
C SER A 11 17.89 5.97 3.48
N ASP A 12 16.61 5.63 3.46
CA ASP A 12 15.54 6.54 3.05
C ASP A 12 15.32 7.64 4.09
N TYR A 13 15.51 7.30 5.36
CA TYR A 13 15.51 8.29 6.43
C TYR A 13 16.68 9.27 6.30
N GLU A 14 17.87 8.81 5.93
CA GLU A 14 19.00 9.71 5.68
C GLU A 14 18.75 10.62 4.46
N ILE A 15 18.04 10.15 3.42
CA ILE A 15 17.57 11.01 2.32
C ILE A 15 16.65 12.10 2.87
N LEU A 16 15.62 11.73 3.65
CA LEU A 16 14.71 12.70 4.26
C LEU A 16 15.45 13.72 5.13
N ARG A 17 16.45 13.28 5.91
CA ARG A 17 17.25 14.17 6.77
C ARG A 17 18.13 15.13 5.97
N ARG A 18 18.73 14.64 4.88
CA ARG A 18 19.64 15.42 4.03
C ARG A 18 18.87 16.45 3.20
N ASP A 19 17.79 16.02 2.56
CA ASP A 19 17.09 16.81 1.53
C ASP A 19 15.84 17.51 2.06
N GLY A 20 15.37 17.13 3.26
CA GLY A 20 14.13 17.63 3.84
C GLY A 20 12.86 17.10 3.15
N VAL A 21 13.02 16.27 2.11
CA VAL A 21 11.94 15.70 1.31
C VAL A 21 12.24 14.23 1.05
N TYR A 22 11.20 13.42 1.05
CA TYR A 22 11.23 12.02 0.65
C TYR A 22 9.97 11.71 -0.15
N HIS A 23 10.14 11.04 -1.28
CA HIS A 23 9.07 10.52 -2.11
C HIS A 23 9.45 9.13 -2.61
N THR A 24 8.46 8.33 -2.99
CA THR A 24 8.69 7.04 -3.63
C THR A 24 9.47 7.25 -4.92
N ASP A 25 10.51 6.45 -5.14
CA ASP A 25 11.23 6.38 -6.41
C ASP A 25 10.60 5.27 -7.27
N PRO A 26 9.91 5.60 -8.38
CA PRO A 26 9.29 4.61 -9.25
C PRO A 26 10.28 3.59 -9.82
N ALA A 27 11.56 3.95 -9.96
CA ALA A 27 12.59 3.04 -10.48
C ALA A 27 12.95 1.90 -9.52
N LEU A 28 12.55 2.02 -8.24
CA LEU A 28 12.77 0.99 -7.21
C LEU A 28 11.53 0.11 -6.98
N VAL A 29 10.41 0.41 -7.63
CA VAL A 29 9.18 -0.38 -7.52
C VAL A 29 9.24 -1.55 -8.50
N ASP A 30 8.81 -2.72 -8.03
CA ASP A 30 8.63 -3.91 -8.87
C ASP A 30 7.70 -3.58 -10.05
N GLU A 31 8.16 -3.83 -11.27
CA GLU A 31 7.46 -3.48 -12.51
C GLU A 31 6.07 -4.11 -12.58
N HIS A 32 5.90 -5.32 -12.04
CA HIS A 32 4.62 -6.03 -12.03
C HIS A 32 3.60 -5.39 -11.09
N ARG A 33 4.05 -4.55 -10.15
CA ARG A 33 3.20 -3.87 -9.16
C ARG A 33 2.89 -2.42 -9.53
N LEU A 34 3.58 -1.86 -10.54
CA LEU A 34 3.42 -0.46 -10.93
C LEU A 34 1.98 -0.12 -11.31
N PHE A 35 1.28 -1.02 -12.01
CA PHE A 35 -0.11 -0.80 -12.41
C PHE A 35 -1.02 -0.54 -11.19
N ALA A 36 -0.95 -1.42 -10.18
CA ALA A 36 -1.71 -1.26 -8.95
C ALA A 36 -1.33 0.04 -8.23
N TYR A 37 -0.03 0.36 -8.15
CA TYR A 37 0.44 1.59 -7.51
C TYR A 37 -0.07 2.85 -8.22
N HIS A 38 -0.13 2.86 -9.55
CA HIS A 38 -0.71 3.94 -10.33
C HIS A 38 -2.21 4.08 -10.08
N TRP A 39 -2.95 2.97 -10.01
CA TRP A 39 -4.37 3.01 -9.68
C TRP A 39 -4.63 3.65 -8.30
N ILE A 40 -3.87 3.27 -7.27
CA ILE A 40 -3.94 3.91 -5.93
C ILE A 40 -3.57 5.40 -6.00
N ALA A 41 -2.57 5.76 -6.82
CA ALA A 41 -2.16 7.15 -7.01
C ALA A 41 -3.28 7.99 -7.64
N ASP A 42 -3.97 7.45 -8.64
CA ASP A 42 -5.11 8.08 -9.31
C ASP A 42 -6.30 8.25 -8.36
N GLU A 43 -6.61 7.25 -7.53
CA GLU A 43 -7.64 7.37 -6.48
C GLU A 43 -7.30 8.45 -5.45
N LEU A 44 -6.04 8.59 -5.06
CA LEU A 44 -5.59 9.66 -4.17
C LEU A 44 -5.66 11.03 -4.86
N ALA A 45 -5.31 11.10 -6.16
CA ALA A 45 -5.33 12.32 -6.95
C ALA A 45 -6.74 12.93 -7.06
N LYS A 46 -7.79 12.10 -7.03
CA LYS A 46 -9.20 12.57 -6.95
C LYS A 46 -9.49 13.38 -5.68
N ARG A 47 -8.72 13.19 -4.61
CA ARG A 47 -8.86 13.90 -3.32
C ARG A 47 -7.92 15.09 -3.19
N THR A 48 -6.67 14.92 -3.62
CA THR A 48 -5.65 15.96 -3.60
C THR A 48 -4.64 15.69 -4.71
N PRO A 49 -4.31 16.69 -5.55
CA PRO A 49 -3.30 16.52 -6.59
C PRO A 49 -1.93 16.18 -5.98
N PRO A 50 -1.13 15.34 -6.65
CA PRO A 50 0.21 15.03 -6.19
C PRO A 50 1.13 16.27 -6.27
N PRO A 51 2.18 16.35 -5.45
CA PRO A 51 3.24 17.34 -5.61
C PRO A 51 3.92 17.23 -6.99
N SER A 52 4.56 18.31 -7.43
CA SER A 52 5.33 18.32 -8.68
C SER A 52 6.41 17.22 -8.68
N ASN A 53 6.52 16.49 -9.80
CA ASN A 53 7.47 15.39 -10.00
C ASN A 53 7.27 14.18 -9.07
N VAL A 54 6.13 14.06 -8.40
CA VAL A 54 5.76 12.87 -7.61
C VAL A 54 4.63 12.13 -8.32
N THR A 55 4.87 10.87 -8.68
CA THR A 55 3.89 10.04 -9.40
C THR A 55 3.29 8.94 -8.54
N LEU A 56 4.01 8.49 -7.50
CA LEU A 56 3.58 7.40 -6.62
C LEU A 56 3.49 7.88 -5.17
N PRO A 57 2.50 7.43 -4.39
CA PRO A 57 2.37 7.81 -2.99
C PRO A 57 3.40 7.10 -2.11
N VAL A 58 3.60 7.64 -0.91
CA VAL A 58 4.33 6.96 0.17
C VAL A 58 3.33 6.16 1.01
N TRP A 59 3.66 4.89 1.28
CA TRP A 59 2.84 4.03 2.13
C TRP A 59 3.07 4.33 3.61
N ALA A 60 1.96 4.42 4.36
CA ALA A 60 1.98 4.64 5.79
C ALA A 60 0.81 3.93 6.49
N TRP A 61 1.07 3.51 7.71
CA TRP A 61 0.09 2.90 8.59
C TRP A 61 -0.71 3.96 9.33
N TYR A 62 -2.04 3.91 9.21
CA TYR A 62 -2.95 4.54 10.16
C TYR A 62 -3.23 3.62 11.36
N HIS A 63 -3.47 2.34 11.07
CA HIS A 63 -3.54 1.26 12.05
C HIS A 63 -2.71 0.07 11.58
N ALA A 64 -1.51 -0.12 12.16
CA ALA A 64 -0.65 -1.25 11.81
C ALA A 64 -1.13 -2.59 12.39
N HIS A 65 -1.88 -2.54 13.48
CA HIS A 65 -2.42 -3.70 14.17
C HIS A 65 -3.88 -3.42 14.57
N ARG A 66 -4.32 -3.97 15.71
CA ARG A 66 -5.66 -3.73 16.27
C ARG A 66 -5.88 -2.24 16.57
N ALA A 67 -7.15 -1.83 16.65
CA ALA A 67 -7.55 -0.44 16.87
C ALA A 67 -6.84 0.26 18.04
N ASN A 68 -6.52 -0.47 19.12
CA ASN A 68 -5.82 0.04 20.30
C ASN A 68 -4.27 0.00 20.21
N LYS A 69 -3.70 -0.50 19.10
CA LYS A 69 -2.26 -0.57 18.83
C LYS A 69 -1.96 -0.07 17.41
N PRO A 70 -2.26 1.20 17.08
CA PRO A 70 -2.12 1.71 15.71
C PRO A 70 -0.65 1.82 15.26
N LYS A 71 0.27 2.00 16.21
CA LYS A 71 1.70 2.18 15.96
C LYS A 71 2.39 0.87 15.56
N PRO A 72 3.14 0.82 14.43
CA PRO A 72 3.93 -0.35 14.05
C PRO A 72 4.96 -0.73 15.12
N ASP A 73 5.05 -2.00 15.47
CA ASP A 73 6.08 -2.54 16.38
C ASP A 73 7.28 -3.05 15.59
N LEU A 74 8.40 -2.32 15.65
CA LEU A 74 9.64 -2.64 14.92
C LEU A 74 10.25 -4.02 15.25
N ARG A 75 9.80 -4.66 16.33
CA ARG A 75 10.25 -6.01 16.70
C ARG A 75 9.52 -7.11 15.91
N LYS A 76 8.47 -6.76 15.16
CA LYS A 76 7.73 -7.70 14.32
C LYS A 76 8.35 -7.81 12.93
N SER A 77 8.23 -8.99 12.34
CA SER A 77 8.58 -9.24 10.94
C SER A 77 7.57 -8.62 9.98
N GLY A 78 7.95 -8.48 8.72
CA GLY A 78 7.06 -8.03 7.63
C GLY A 78 7.11 -6.52 7.35
N HIS A 79 7.87 -5.74 8.12
CA HIS A 79 8.08 -4.32 7.82
C HIS A 79 9.15 -4.11 6.75
N LEU A 80 10.26 -4.86 6.84
CA LEU A 80 11.42 -4.77 5.95
C LEU A 80 12.03 -6.16 5.75
N PRO A 81 12.86 -6.36 4.70
CA PRO A 81 13.62 -7.59 4.50
C PRO A 81 14.45 -7.98 5.73
N LYS A 82 14.67 -9.28 5.93
CA LYS A 82 15.44 -9.78 7.07
C LYS A 82 16.87 -9.24 7.03
N GLY A 83 17.31 -8.64 8.14
CA GLY A 83 18.64 -8.04 8.28
C GLY A 83 18.71 -6.57 7.87
N GLU A 84 17.68 -6.04 7.21
CA GLU A 84 17.60 -4.64 6.85
C GLU A 84 17.30 -3.80 8.10
N ARG A 85 17.99 -2.65 8.23
CA ARG A 85 17.77 -1.75 9.37
C ARG A 85 16.67 -0.76 8.99
N GLY A 86 15.64 -0.70 9.81
CA GLY A 86 14.54 0.25 9.66
C GLY A 86 14.51 1.32 10.74
N VAL A 87 13.87 2.44 10.42
CA VAL A 87 13.41 3.42 11.39
C VAL A 87 11.89 3.51 11.34
N ARG A 88 11.25 4.01 12.41
CA ARG A 88 9.82 4.34 12.38
C ARG A 88 9.67 5.84 12.43
N ILE A 89 9.05 6.40 11.41
CA ILE A 89 8.76 7.83 11.31
C ILE A 89 7.29 8.04 11.65
N GLU A 90 7.01 8.95 12.59
CA GLU A 90 5.67 9.37 12.99
C GLU A 90 5.41 10.78 12.45
N PHE A 91 4.26 11.00 11.83
CA PHE A 91 3.90 12.29 11.26
C PHE A 91 2.39 12.48 11.20
N THR A 92 1.94 13.71 11.00
CA THR A 92 0.52 14.04 10.89
C THR A 92 0.20 14.70 9.55
N LEU A 93 -0.93 14.31 8.96
CA LEU A 93 -1.41 14.87 7.69
C LEU A 93 -2.90 15.23 7.77
N PRO A 94 -3.36 16.24 7.01
CA PRO A 94 -4.80 16.49 6.82
C PRO A 94 -5.46 15.29 6.13
N LYS A 95 -6.75 15.06 6.39
CA LYS A 95 -7.44 13.82 5.97
C LYS A 95 -7.52 13.71 4.45
N GLU A 96 -7.58 14.85 3.78
CA GLU A 96 -7.72 15.02 2.34
C GLU A 96 -6.46 14.57 1.59
N ARG A 97 -5.30 14.57 2.27
CA ARG A 97 -4.01 14.08 1.76
C ARG A 97 -3.79 12.58 2.02
N VAL A 98 -4.81 11.87 2.48
CA VAL A 98 -4.70 10.46 2.87
C VAL A 98 -5.81 9.65 2.19
N LEU A 99 -5.39 8.63 1.45
CA LEU A 99 -6.27 7.56 0.98
C LEU A 99 -6.10 6.38 1.94
N LEU A 100 -7.17 6.00 2.62
CA LEU A 100 -7.16 4.80 3.47
C LEU A 100 -7.52 3.59 2.61
N SER A 101 -6.69 2.55 2.67
CA SER A 101 -6.97 1.24 2.10
C SER A 101 -6.91 0.16 3.18
N ASN A 102 -7.66 -0.92 2.99
CA ASN A 102 -7.52 -2.12 3.80
C ASN A 102 -6.25 -2.84 3.36
N PHE A 103 -5.35 -3.19 4.30
CA PHE A 103 -4.09 -3.84 3.96
C PHE A 103 -4.27 -5.22 3.33
N ASP A 104 -5.15 -6.05 3.92
CA ASP A 104 -5.42 -7.40 3.42
C ASP A 104 -6.18 -7.35 2.09
N GLY A 105 -7.16 -6.44 1.95
CA GLY A 105 -7.86 -6.25 0.69
C GLY A 105 -6.97 -5.67 -0.42
N TRP A 106 -6.02 -4.82 -0.07
CA TRP A 106 -5.02 -4.34 -1.01
C TRP A 106 -4.13 -5.47 -1.55
N HIS A 107 -3.88 -6.52 -0.75
CA HIS A 107 -3.13 -7.68 -1.20
C HIS A 107 -3.82 -8.40 -2.37
N ALA A 108 -5.15 -8.44 -2.41
CA ALA A 108 -5.88 -9.00 -3.55
C ALA A 108 -5.63 -8.18 -4.83
N VAL A 109 -5.79 -6.86 -4.75
CA VAL A 109 -5.55 -5.95 -5.89
C VAL A 109 -4.09 -6.01 -6.37
N LEU A 110 -3.13 -6.07 -5.45
CA LEU A 110 -1.70 -6.17 -5.79
C LEU A 110 -1.34 -7.41 -6.59
N ASN A 111 -2.07 -8.52 -6.40
CA ASN A 111 -1.78 -9.79 -7.05
C ASN A 111 -2.77 -10.12 -8.18
N ASP A 112 -3.64 -9.17 -8.57
CA ASP A 112 -4.74 -9.37 -9.53
C ASP A 112 -5.65 -10.55 -9.14
N TRP A 113 -5.94 -10.68 -7.84
CA TRP A 113 -6.83 -11.69 -7.28
C TRP A 113 -8.20 -11.10 -6.95
N CYS A 114 -9.23 -11.93 -6.96
CA CYS A 114 -10.52 -11.56 -6.39
C CYS A 114 -10.38 -11.31 -4.88
N PHE A 115 -11.03 -10.26 -4.38
CA PHE A 115 -11.09 -9.99 -2.96
C PHE A 115 -12.21 -10.81 -2.33
N ALA A 116 -11.85 -11.80 -1.51
CA ALA A 116 -12.79 -12.61 -0.74
C ALA A 116 -12.78 -12.20 0.74
N LEU A 117 -13.95 -12.13 1.37
CA LEU A 117 -14.11 -11.85 2.79
C LEU A 117 -14.02 -13.10 3.66
N ASP A 118 -14.28 -14.26 3.08
CA ASP A 118 -14.25 -15.57 3.73
C ASP A 118 -13.84 -16.70 2.76
N ASP A 119 -13.70 -17.90 3.31
CA ASP A 119 -13.25 -19.09 2.57
C ASP A 119 -14.29 -19.53 1.51
N ASP A 120 -15.59 -19.34 1.77
CA ASP A 120 -16.66 -19.72 0.84
C ASP A 120 -16.64 -18.85 -0.43
N GLU A 121 -16.45 -17.53 -0.26
CA GLU A 121 -16.24 -16.58 -1.36
C GLU A 121 -14.95 -16.89 -2.12
N TYR A 122 -13.86 -17.22 -1.41
CA TYR A 122 -12.59 -17.58 -2.05
C TYR A 122 -12.76 -18.80 -2.96
N GLU A 123 -13.35 -19.89 -2.46
CA GLU A 123 -13.62 -21.09 -3.25
C GLU A 123 -14.59 -20.82 -4.42
N HIS A 124 -15.52 -19.87 -4.25
CA HIS A 124 -16.40 -19.46 -5.34
C HIS A 124 -15.62 -18.81 -6.48
N TYR A 125 -14.69 -17.89 -6.17
CA TYR A 125 -13.84 -17.28 -7.18
C TYR A 125 -12.90 -18.29 -7.86
N GLU A 126 -12.31 -19.24 -7.12
CA GLU A 126 -11.49 -20.31 -7.72
C GLU A 126 -12.30 -21.15 -8.71
N ARG A 127 -13.56 -21.48 -8.39
CA ARG A 127 -14.45 -22.19 -9.32
C ARG A 127 -14.76 -21.37 -10.57
N LEU A 128 -15.01 -20.07 -10.42
CA LEU A 128 -15.26 -19.18 -11.56
C LEU A 128 -14.04 -19.05 -12.47
N GLU A 129 -12.84 -18.91 -11.91
CA GLU A 129 -11.59 -18.86 -12.69
C GLU A 129 -11.38 -20.11 -13.54
N GLN A 130 -11.77 -21.28 -13.02
CA GLN A 130 -11.65 -22.55 -13.74
C GLN A 130 -12.74 -22.78 -14.79
N THR A 131 -13.88 -22.09 -14.69
CA THR A 131 -15.07 -22.39 -15.51
C THR A 131 -15.39 -21.32 -16.55
N LEU A 132 -15.01 -20.06 -16.29
CA LEU A 132 -15.28 -18.95 -17.20
C LEU A 132 -14.14 -18.72 -18.18
N PRO A 133 -14.42 -18.20 -19.38
CA PRO A 133 -13.40 -17.63 -20.25
C PRO A 133 -12.61 -16.52 -19.53
N PRO A 134 -11.31 -16.33 -19.82
CA PRO A 134 -10.49 -15.33 -19.14
C PRO A 134 -11.04 -13.89 -19.15
N ASP A 135 -11.61 -13.45 -20.28
CA ASP A 135 -12.18 -12.10 -20.41
C ASP A 135 -13.43 -11.90 -19.53
N GLU A 136 -14.25 -12.94 -19.39
CA GLU A 136 -15.42 -12.94 -18.51
C GLU A 136 -15.01 -12.99 -17.04
N PHE A 137 -13.97 -13.77 -16.70
CA PHE A 137 -13.44 -13.79 -15.35
C PHE A 137 -12.79 -12.46 -14.95
N GLN A 138 -12.08 -11.80 -15.86
CA GLN A 138 -11.47 -10.50 -15.57
C GLN A 138 -12.52 -9.43 -15.25
N SER A 139 -13.70 -9.49 -15.89
CA SER A 139 -14.81 -8.57 -15.63
C SER A 139 -15.44 -8.75 -14.24
N ILE A 140 -15.17 -9.86 -13.53
CA ILE A 140 -15.62 -10.10 -12.15
C ILE A 140 -14.70 -9.41 -11.13
N LYS A 141 -13.47 -9.05 -11.52
CA LYS A 141 -12.49 -8.38 -10.65
C LYS A 141 -12.68 -6.85 -10.57
N GLU A 142 -13.46 -6.26 -11.48
CA GLU A 142 -13.77 -4.82 -11.55
C GLU A 142 -14.91 -4.40 -10.62
#